data_AF-A0A9P7K2B7-F1
#
_entry.id   AF-A0A9P7K2B7-F1
#
_cell.length_a   1.000
_cell.length_b   1.000
_cell.length_c   1.000
_cell.angle_alpha   90.00
_cell.angle_beta   90.00
_cell.angle_gamma   90.00
#
_symmetry.space_group_name_H-M   'P 1'
#
loop_
_entity.id
_entity.type
_entity.pdbx_description
1 polymer ?
#
loop_
_entity_poly.entity_id
_entity_poly.type
_entity_poly.pdbx_seq_one_letter_code
_entity_poly.pdbx_strand_id
1 'polypeptide(L)'
;MSIPKHDGICPACSSLGPDVNTIKNRAQAPPSKRAFNILSHWQLVKKVRQLNANLNAYKLKALNQSRKISTQKKTLDCYRELHDLMAREEIPALSRLLRAGKDQGWSIKKLNMKARAALVGDYCPHGYSDLEKDLAILVYELGGGAALHALNHSTTALPSLMCINPLRREIKFRITVGDITMSDVLANIETGFKDVGPGHYKTGITLSFDELAIEQRLRWLADTDQIAGLCHHAKILGSLEMGEDMEVVSGIARAVRKMKDVHVAHEATVYWKYNILQHLEKRHPSVWQEHIRQNEDSPFLTTITISCEEENKLGVVKNKVADNLASVTAIVNRAEKRPLETLATPTQERHRKSTKKSNSGVATDHENSLDDNVFS
;
A
#
# COMPACT_ATOMS: atom_id res chain seq x y z
N MET A 1 90.15 -60.72 36.67
CA MET A 1 90.29 -60.86 35.21
C MET A 1 89.83 -59.56 34.58
N SER A 2 90.80 -58.74 34.16
CA SER A 2 90.63 -57.38 33.67
C SER A 2 90.41 -57.43 32.16
N ILE A 3 89.27 -56.94 31.68
CA ILE A 3 88.99 -56.86 30.24
C ILE A 3 89.87 -55.74 29.65
N PRO A 4 90.70 -56.01 28.63
CA PRO A 4 91.56 -55.00 28.03
C PRO A 4 90.71 -53.94 27.32
N LYS A 5 90.90 -52.68 27.73
CA LYS A 5 90.35 -51.51 27.03
C LYS A 5 91.11 -51.33 25.73
N HIS A 6 90.52 -51.77 24.62
CA HIS A 6 90.97 -51.40 23.29
C HIS A 6 90.47 -49.99 22.96
N ASP A 7 91.31 -48.99 23.21
CA ASP A 7 91.03 -47.57 22.92
C ASP A 7 91.21 -47.20 21.42
N GLY A 8 91.26 -48.19 20.53
CA GLY A 8 91.39 -47.99 19.08
C GLY A 8 90.15 -48.46 18.34
N ILE A 9 89.34 -47.52 17.84
CA ILE A 9 88.26 -47.82 16.89
C ILE A 9 88.91 -48.48 15.66
N CYS A 10 88.51 -49.70 15.31
CA CYS A 10 89.10 -50.37 14.16
C CYS A 10 88.77 -49.61 12.85
N PRO A 11 89.60 -49.69 11.80
CA PRO A 11 89.42 -48.92 10.57
C PRO A 11 88.04 -49.14 9.92
N ALA A 12 87.50 -50.36 9.99
CA ALA A 12 86.16 -50.68 9.49
C ALA A 12 85.03 -49.95 10.25
N CYS A 13 85.19 -49.78 11.57
CA CYS A 13 84.25 -49.01 12.39
C CYS A 13 84.39 -47.50 12.15
N SER A 14 85.60 -47.01 11.86
CA SER A 14 85.83 -45.61 11.47
C SER A 14 85.16 -45.27 10.13
N SER A 15 85.20 -46.18 9.15
CA SER A 15 84.56 -45.98 7.84
C SER A 15 83.02 -46.00 7.85
N LEU A 16 82.39 -46.49 8.92
CA LEU A 16 80.92 -46.51 9.05
C LEU A 16 80.32 -45.14 9.43
N GLY A 17 81.14 -44.19 9.91
CA GLY A 17 80.67 -42.87 10.36
C GLY A 17 79.77 -42.12 9.37
N PRO A 18 80.13 -42.02 8.07
CA PRO A 18 79.30 -41.39 7.04
C PRO A 18 77.96 -42.10 6.82
N ASP A 19 77.96 -43.44 6.80
CA ASP A 19 76.75 -44.24 6.60
C ASP A 19 75.81 -44.15 7.80
N VAL A 20 76.35 -44.20 9.02
CA VAL A 20 75.59 -44.01 10.26
C VAL A 20 75.01 -42.59 10.31
N ASN A 21 75.78 -41.56 9.93
CA ASN A 21 75.26 -40.20 9.83
C ASN A 21 74.18 -40.08 8.74
N THR A 22 74.33 -40.80 7.63
CA THR A 22 73.30 -40.86 6.57
C THR A 22 72.03 -41.52 7.07
N ILE A 23 72.12 -42.63 7.81
CA ILE A 23 70.96 -43.30 8.43
C ILE A 23 70.33 -42.42 9.51
N LYS A 24 71.13 -41.74 10.34
CA LYS A 24 70.65 -40.82 11.38
C LYS A 24 69.93 -39.62 10.78
N ASN A 25 70.54 -38.97 9.79
CA ASN A 25 69.92 -37.89 9.01
C ASN A 25 68.67 -38.40 8.28
N ARG A 26 68.64 -39.68 7.89
CA ARG A 26 67.45 -40.27 7.30
C ARG A 26 66.34 -40.50 8.30
N ALA A 27 66.65 -40.97 9.50
CA ALA A 27 65.69 -41.21 10.57
C ALA A 27 65.10 -39.90 11.12
N GLN A 28 65.89 -38.82 11.18
CA GLN A 28 65.46 -37.53 11.73
C GLN A 28 64.63 -36.69 10.74
N ALA A 29 64.78 -36.90 9.43
CA ALA A 29 64.04 -36.12 8.43
C ALA A 29 62.52 -36.44 8.41
N PRO A 30 61.66 -35.46 8.06
CA PRO A 30 60.22 -35.67 8.01
C PRO A 30 59.82 -36.63 6.86
N PRO A 31 58.87 -37.56 7.10
CA PRO A 31 58.50 -38.61 6.13
C PRO A 31 57.73 -38.12 4.89
N SER A 32 57.32 -36.84 4.83
CA SER A 32 56.42 -36.32 3.80
C SER A 32 57.06 -36.16 2.41
N LYS A 33 58.39 -36.03 2.30
CA LYS A 33 59.08 -35.68 1.04
C LYS A 33 59.89 -36.82 0.40
N ARG A 34 59.89 -38.03 0.98
CA ARG A 34 60.77 -39.13 0.55
C ARG A 34 60.02 -40.33 0.00
N ALA A 35 60.69 -41.05 -0.90
CA ALA A 35 60.23 -42.31 -1.47
C ALA A 35 60.09 -43.40 -0.40
N PHE A 36 59.12 -44.30 -0.56
CA PHE A 36 58.74 -45.29 0.46
C PHE A 36 59.87 -46.28 0.79
N ASN A 37 60.74 -46.59 -0.16
CA ASN A 37 61.87 -47.50 -0.01
C ASN A 37 63.01 -46.98 0.87
N ILE A 38 63.00 -45.70 1.27
CA ILE A 38 64.08 -45.07 2.05
C ILE A 38 63.60 -44.70 3.48
N LEU A 39 62.34 -44.98 3.81
CA LEU A 39 61.74 -44.65 5.11
C LEU A 39 61.99 -45.77 6.13
N SER A 40 62.27 -45.39 7.38
CA SER A 40 62.30 -46.35 8.49
C SER A 40 60.90 -46.89 8.81
N HIS A 41 60.82 -48.05 9.48
CA HIS A 41 59.53 -48.64 9.89
C HIS A 41 58.64 -47.65 10.65
N TRP A 42 59.20 -46.91 11.61
CA TRP A 42 58.47 -45.88 12.36
C TRP A 42 57.98 -44.73 11.48
N GLN A 43 58.81 -44.27 10.52
CA GLN A 43 58.42 -43.23 9.57
C GLN A 43 57.27 -43.70 8.65
N LEU A 44 57.28 -44.97 8.24
CA LEU A 44 56.18 -45.59 7.48
C LEU A 44 54.88 -45.61 8.30
N VAL A 45 54.92 -46.09 9.55
CA VAL A 45 53.74 -46.08 10.45
C VAL A 45 53.19 -44.66 10.62
N LYS A 46 54.07 -43.68 10.85
CA LYS A 46 53.68 -42.27 10.97
C LYS A 46 53.04 -41.75 9.68
N LYS A 47 53.62 -42.05 8.51
CA LYS A 47 53.07 -41.65 7.20
C LYS A 47 51.71 -42.30 6.94
N VAL A 48 51.54 -43.58 7.28
CA VAL A 48 50.25 -44.29 7.17
C VAL A 48 49.20 -43.66 8.09
N ARG A 49 49.54 -43.35 9.35
CA ARG A 49 48.63 -42.64 10.28
C ARG A 49 48.24 -41.27 9.74
N GLN A 50 49.17 -40.50 9.18
CA GLN A 50 48.89 -39.21 8.56
C GLN A 50 47.98 -39.34 7.33
N LEU A 51 48.24 -40.31 6.44
CA LEU A 51 47.39 -40.58 5.29
C LEU A 51 45.98 -41.00 5.72
N ASN A 52 45.85 -41.85 6.74
CA ASN A 52 44.55 -42.24 7.28
C ASN A 52 43.80 -41.05 7.92
N ALA A 53 44.50 -40.20 8.67
CA ALA A 53 43.90 -38.98 9.23
C ALA A 53 43.40 -38.04 8.12
N ASN A 54 44.22 -37.82 7.08
CA ASN A 54 43.84 -37.03 5.91
C ASN A 54 42.65 -37.65 5.17
N LEU A 55 42.68 -38.96 4.93
CA LEU A 55 41.60 -39.70 4.29
C LEU A 55 40.30 -39.56 5.07
N ASN A 56 40.33 -39.68 6.40
CA ASN A 56 39.17 -39.46 7.26
C ASN A 56 38.68 -38.00 7.20
N ALA A 57 39.60 -37.03 7.16
CA ALA A 57 39.24 -35.62 6.99
C ALA A 57 38.56 -35.35 5.63
N TYR A 58 39.07 -35.96 4.54
CA TYR A 58 38.44 -35.87 3.22
C TYR A 58 37.08 -36.56 3.18
N LYS A 59 36.94 -37.74 3.81
CA LYS A 59 35.64 -38.42 3.96
C LYS A 59 34.62 -37.54 4.68
N LEU A 60 35.01 -36.90 5.79
CA LEU A 60 34.14 -36.01 6.54
C LEU A 60 33.73 -34.79 5.71
N LYS A 61 34.68 -34.18 4.97
CA LYS A 61 34.39 -33.08 4.04
C LYS A 61 33.40 -33.51 2.96
N ALA A 62 33.60 -34.68 2.35
CA ALA A 62 32.71 -35.21 1.33
C ALA A 62 31.29 -35.47 1.88
N LEU A 63 31.17 -36.04 3.09
CA LEU A 63 29.87 -36.23 3.76
C LEU A 63 29.16 -34.91 4.03
N ASN A 64 29.88 -33.89 4.51
CA ASN A 64 29.30 -32.56 4.75
C ASN A 64 28.84 -31.89 3.45
N GLN A 65 29.63 -32.01 2.37
CA GLN A 65 29.23 -31.53 1.04
C GLN A 65 27.99 -32.26 0.52
N SER A 66 27.93 -33.58 0.68
CA SER A 66 26.77 -34.39 0.29
C SER A 66 25.50 -33.95 1.04
N ARG A 67 25.59 -33.72 2.36
CA ARG A 67 24.48 -33.17 3.15
C ARG A 67 24.06 -31.78 2.67
N LYS A 68 25.02 -30.90 2.37
CA LYS A 68 24.75 -29.55 1.84
C LYS A 68 24.02 -29.61 0.49
N ILE A 69 24.49 -30.45 -0.43
CA ILE A 69 23.87 -30.67 -1.74
C ILE A 69 22.45 -31.24 -1.57
N SER A 70 22.25 -32.20 -0.67
CA SER A 70 20.93 -32.78 -0.39
C SER A 70 19.94 -31.70 0.11
N THR A 71 20.36 -30.85 1.05
CA THR A 71 19.53 -29.74 1.53
C THR A 71 19.22 -28.73 0.42
N GLN A 72 20.21 -28.36 -0.40
CA GLN A 72 20.00 -27.45 -1.53
C GLN A 72 19.04 -28.02 -2.58
N LYS A 73 19.15 -29.33 -2.86
CA LYS A 73 18.24 -30.03 -3.78
C LYS A 73 16.80 -29.97 -3.26
N LYS A 74 16.57 -30.27 -1.98
CA LYS A 74 15.24 -30.15 -1.35
C LYS A 74 14.67 -28.73 -1.44
N THR A 75 15.51 -27.71 -1.24
CA THR A 75 15.10 -26.31 -1.40
C THR A 75 14.72 -25.99 -2.85
N LEU A 76 15.50 -26.45 -3.83
CA LEU A 76 15.18 -26.29 -5.26
C LEU A 76 13.88 -27.00 -5.64
N ASP A 77 13.64 -28.20 -5.10
CA ASP A 77 12.40 -28.92 -5.33
C ASP A 77 11.20 -28.14 -4.76
N CYS A 78 11.33 -27.54 -3.57
CA CYS A 78 10.29 -26.64 -3.04
C CYS A 78 10.03 -25.40 -3.91
N TYR A 79 11.07 -24.84 -4.54
CA TYR A 79 10.90 -23.72 -5.49
C TYR A 79 10.17 -24.14 -6.75
N ARG A 80 10.50 -25.32 -7.29
CA ARG A 80 9.80 -25.89 -8.46
C ARG A 80 8.34 -26.15 -8.13
N GLU A 81 8.05 -26.74 -6.98
CA GLU A 81 6.67 -26.97 -6.54
C GLU A 81 5.88 -25.66 -6.40
N LEU A 82 6.47 -24.60 -5.83
CA LEU A 82 5.79 -23.30 -5.73
C LEU A 82 5.55 -22.69 -7.12
N HIS A 83 6.55 -22.75 -7.99
CA HIS A 83 6.43 -22.24 -9.36
C HIS A 83 5.35 -22.99 -10.14
N ASP A 84 5.35 -24.33 -10.05
CA ASP A 84 4.32 -25.18 -10.64
C ASP A 84 2.92 -24.86 -10.09
N LEU A 85 2.81 -24.60 -8.78
CA LEU A 85 1.55 -24.18 -8.16
C LEU A 85 1.07 -22.84 -8.72
N MET A 86 1.96 -21.85 -8.85
CA MET A 86 1.66 -20.53 -9.41
C MET A 86 1.30 -20.59 -10.91
N ALA A 87 1.82 -21.59 -11.64
CA ALA A 87 1.56 -21.76 -13.06
C ALA A 87 0.24 -22.49 -13.34
N ARG A 88 -0.22 -23.35 -12.43
CA ARG A 88 -1.42 -24.19 -12.62
C ARG A 88 -2.66 -23.61 -11.97
N GLU A 89 -2.51 -22.95 -10.82
CA GLU A 89 -3.63 -22.52 -9.99
C GLU A 89 -3.65 -20.99 -9.83
N GLU A 90 -4.83 -20.40 -9.85
CA GLU A 90 -5.00 -18.96 -9.56
C GLU A 90 -5.04 -18.73 -8.04
N ILE A 91 -3.87 -18.54 -7.44
CA ILE A 91 -3.76 -18.31 -5.99
C ILE A 91 -4.37 -16.95 -5.62
N PRO A 92 -5.41 -16.91 -4.76
CA PRO A 92 -6.01 -15.65 -4.33
C PRO A 92 -4.97 -14.76 -3.65
N ALA A 93 -4.97 -13.47 -4.01
CA ALA A 93 -4.10 -12.47 -3.37
C ALA A 93 -2.60 -12.80 -3.42
N LEU A 94 -2.11 -13.46 -4.48
CA LEU A 94 -0.71 -13.89 -4.63
C LEU A 94 0.30 -12.76 -4.35
N SER A 95 0.04 -11.55 -4.84
CA SER A 95 0.92 -10.39 -4.63
C SER A 95 1.06 -10.02 -3.15
N ARG A 96 -0.02 -10.12 -2.36
CA ARG A 96 -0.01 -9.90 -0.90
C ARG A 96 0.68 -11.04 -0.18
N LEU A 97 0.44 -12.28 -0.58
CA LEU A 97 1.10 -13.44 0.00
C LEU A 97 2.63 -13.34 -0.12
N LEU A 98 3.14 -12.96 -1.30
CA LEU A 98 4.57 -12.77 -1.55
C LEU A 98 5.15 -11.61 -0.73
N ARG A 99 4.44 -10.47 -0.62
CA ARG A 99 4.84 -9.35 0.23
C ARG A 99 4.92 -9.76 1.71
N ALA A 100 3.87 -10.40 2.24
CA ALA A 100 3.85 -10.90 3.61
C ALA A 100 5.00 -11.89 3.87
N GLY A 101 5.26 -12.78 2.92
CA GLY A 101 6.39 -13.71 2.99
C GLY A 101 7.75 -13.02 3.04
N LYS A 102 7.94 -11.96 2.24
CA LYS A 102 9.14 -11.13 2.25
C LYS A 102 9.31 -10.39 3.58
N ASP A 103 8.26 -9.71 4.04
CA ASP A 103 8.30 -8.88 5.25
C ASP A 103 8.53 -9.72 6.53
N GLN A 104 8.03 -10.95 6.56
CA GLN A 104 8.17 -11.87 7.69
C GLN A 104 9.34 -12.86 7.53
N GLY A 105 10.11 -12.79 6.45
CA GLY A 105 11.25 -13.69 6.20
C GLY A 105 10.86 -15.18 6.12
N TRP A 106 9.75 -15.50 5.45
CA TRP A 106 9.30 -16.89 5.33
C TRP A 106 10.26 -17.72 4.48
N SER A 107 10.50 -18.96 4.93
CA SER A 107 11.16 -19.96 4.09
C SER A 107 10.28 -20.34 2.91
N ILE A 108 10.88 -20.80 1.81
CA ILE A 108 10.14 -21.25 0.61
C ILE A 108 9.10 -22.33 0.93
N LYS A 109 9.44 -23.23 1.87
CA LYS A 109 8.54 -24.28 2.34
C LYS A 109 7.31 -23.69 3.04
N LYS A 110 7.50 -22.68 3.90
CA LYS A 110 6.40 -21.98 4.58
C LYS A 110 5.55 -21.17 3.60
N LEU A 111 6.17 -20.54 2.60
CA LEU A 111 5.48 -19.81 1.55
C LEU A 111 4.59 -20.74 0.70
N ASN A 112 5.12 -21.91 0.29
CA ASN A 112 4.35 -22.94 -0.43
C ASN A 112 3.18 -23.48 0.41
N MET A 113 3.41 -23.76 1.71
CA MET A 113 2.35 -24.13 2.65
C MET A 113 1.25 -23.05 2.75
N LYS A 114 1.61 -21.77 2.86
CA LYS A 114 0.66 -20.67 2.93
C LYS A 114 -0.07 -20.41 1.61
N ALA A 115 0.60 -20.64 0.47
CA ALA A 115 -0.04 -20.59 -0.85
C ALA A 115 -1.13 -21.66 -0.99
N ARG A 116 -0.84 -22.90 -0.55
CA ARG A 116 -1.83 -23.98 -0.53
C ARG A 116 -2.99 -23.70 0.43
N ALA A 117 -2.70 -23.19 1.63
CA ALA A 117 -3.74 -22.77 2.56
C ALA A 117 -4.62 -21.63 1.99
N ALA A 118 -4.05 -20.71 1.20
CA ALA A 118 -4.81 -19.66 0.53
C ALA A 118 -5.73 -20.20 -0.57
N LEU A 119 -5.32 -21.25 -1.30
CA LEU A 119 -6.18 -21.92 -2.29
C LEU A 119 -7.39 -22.61 -1.64
N VAL A 120 -7.21 -23.19 -0.45
CA VAL A 120 -8.31 -23.82 0.31
C VAL A 120 -9.21 -22.78 1.00
N GLY A 121 -8.71 -21.55 1.19
CA GLY A 121 -9.41 -20.49 1.93
C GLY A 121 -9.05 -20.43 3.42
N ASP A 122 -8.22 -21.35 3.92
CA ASP A 122 -7.75 -21.39 5.32
C ASP A 122 -6.81 -20.22 5.67
N TYR A 123 -6.29 -19.52 4.66
CA TYR A 123 -5.39 -18.40 4.86
C TYR A 123 -5.69 -17.22 3.92
N CYS A 124 -6.15 -16.12 4.51
CA CYS A 124 -6.33 -14.85 3.81
C CYS A 124 -5.19 -13.87 4.14
N PRO A 125 -4.27 -13.56 3.21
CA PRO A 125 -3.16 -12.65 3.49
C PRO A 125 -3.66 -11.22 3.78
N HIS A 126 -3.29 -10.69 4.95
CA HIS A 126 -3.60 -9.32 5.36
C HIS A 126 -2.64 -8.28 4.77
N GLY A 127 -3.02 -7.01 4.84
CA GLY A 127 -2.17 -5.88 4.43
C GLY A 127 -2.36 -5.44 2.98
N TYR A 128 -3.54 -4.88 2.68
CA TYR A 128 -3.82 -4.26 1.38
C TYR A 128 -2.87 -3.10 1.07
N SER A 129 -2.31 -3.08 -0.14
CA SER A 129 -1.59 -1.90 -0.64
C SER A 129 -2.56 -0.75 -0.86
N ASP A 130 -2.01 0.46 -0.94
CA ASP A 130 -2.84 1.64 -1.26
C ASP A 130 -3.44 1.54 -2.66
N LEU A 131 -2.69 1.00 -3.63
CA LEU A 131 -3.23 0.68 -4.96
C LEU A 131 -4.41 -0.30 -4.92
N GLU A 132 -4.37 -1.35 -4.08
CA GLU A 132 -5.49 -2.30 -3.94
C GLU A 132 -6.72 -1.62 -3.32
N LYS A 133 -6.52 -0.71 -2.37
CA LYS A 133 -7.61 0.09 -1.77
C LYS A 133 -8.20 1.05 -2.79
N ASP A 134 -7.36 1.79 -3.53
CA ASP A 134 -7.80 2.73 -4.55
C ASP A 134 -8.55 2.02 -5.68
N LEU A 135 -8.07 0.85 -6.11
CA LEU A 135 -8.75 0.02 -7.10
C LEU A 135 -10.10 -0.49 -6.57
N ALA A 136 -10.17 -0.93 -5.31
CA ALA A 136 -11.43 -1.35 -4.70
C ALA A 136 -12.45 -0.20 -4.58
N ILE A 137 -11.99 1.01 -4.24
CA ILE A 137 -12.82 2.21 -4.26
C ILE A 137 -13.32 2.47 -5.68
N LEU A 138 -12.44 2.46 -6.68
CA LEU A 138 -12.82 2.68 -8.08
C LEU A 138 -13.86 1.66 -8.57
N VAL A 139 -13.66 0.37 -8.28
CA VAL A 139 -14.61 -0.69 -8.61
C VAL A 139 -15.96 -0.45 -7.94
N TYR A 140 -15.96 -0.03 -6.67
CA TYR A 140 -17.19 0.26 -5.96
C TYR A 140 -17.93 1.47 -6.55
N GLU A 141 -17.22 2.56 -6.86
CA GLU A 141 -17.86 3.76 -7.44
C GLU A 141 -18.43 3.49 -8.85
N LEU A 142 -17.80 2.61 -9.64
CA LEU A 142 -18.25 2.30 -11.00
C LEU A 142 -19.26 1.15 -11.08
N GLY A 143 -19.09 0.11 -10.27
CA GLY A 143 -19.87 -1.14 -10.33
C GLY A 143 -20.71 -1.43 -9.09
N GLY A 144 -20.67 -0.56 -8.08
CA GLY A 144 -21.40 -0.70 -6.82
C GLY A 144 -20.88 -1.84 -5.93
N GLY A 145 -21.66 -2.11 -4.88
CA GLY A 145 -21.33 -3.15 -3.89
C GLY A 145 -21.28 -4.56 -4.47
N ALA A 146 -22.09 -4.87 -5.48
CA ALA A 146 -22.12 -6.19 -6.11
C ALA A 146 -20.82 -6.51 -6.87
N ALA A 147 -20.31 -5.55 -7.66
CA ALA A 147 -19.04 -5.72 -8.38
C ALA A 147 -17.86 -5.85 -7.40
N LEU A 148 -17.83 -5.01 -6.35
CA LEU A 148 -16.81 -5.11 -5.31
C LEU A 148 -16.88 -6.47 -4.59
N HIS A 149 -18.07 -6.94 -4.25
CA HIS A 149 -18.27 -8.23 -3.60
C HIS A 149 -17.76 -9.39 -4.48
N ALA A 150 -18.04 -9.35 -5.78
CA ALA A 150 -17.56 -10.35 -6.73
C ALA A 150 -16.02 -10.36 -6.80
N LEU A 151 -15.37 -9.18 -6.85
CA LEU A 151 -13.91 -9.09 -6.88
C LEU A 151 -13.23 -9.33 -5.52
N ASN A 152 -13.94 -9.15 -4.41
CA ASN A 152 -13.48 -9.54 -3.08
C ASN A 152 -13.38 -11.07 -2.95
N HIS A 153 -14.32 -11.80 -3.58
CA HIS A 153 -14.35 -13.26 -3.58
C HIS A 153 -13.69 -13.90 -4.82
N SER A 154 -13.09 -13.09 -5.70
CA SER A 154 -12.31 -13.59 -6.82
C SER A 154 -10.81 -13.70 -6.48
N THR A 155 -10.01 -14.08 -7.46
CA THR A 155 -8.57 -14.31 -7.30
C THR A 155 -7.77 -13.03 -7.01
N THR A 156 -8.33 -11.85 -7.32
CA THR A 156 -7.76 -10.55 -6.91
C THR A 156 -7.95 -10.29 -5.41
N ALA A 157 -9.02 -10.84 -4.83
CA ALA A 157 -9.39 -10.75 -3.42
C ALA A 157 -9.39 -9.32 -2.86
N LEU A 158 -9.96 -8.36 -3.62
CA LEU A 158 -9.94 -6.94 -3.27
C LEU A 158 -10.49 -6.65 -1.87
N PRO A 159 -10.09 -5.54 -1.21
CA PRO A 159 -10.61 -5.18 0.09
C PRO A 159 -12.14 -5.08 0.13
N SER A 160 -12.74 -5.45 1.26
CA SER A 160 -14.19 -5.44 1.45
C SER A 160 -14.73 -4.02 1.57
N LEU A 161 -16.06 -3.87 1.46
CA LEU A 161 -16.72 -2.57 1.65
C LEU A 161 -16.38 -1.96 3.02
N MET A 162 -16.40 -2.76 4.08
CA MET A 162 -16.01 -2.33 5.43
C MET A 162 -14.58 -1.79 5.48
N CYS A 163 -13.65 -2.37 4.70
CA CYS A 163 -12.27 -1.93 4.65
C CYS A 163 -12.10 -0.60 3.91
N ILE A 164 -12.85 -0.38 2.82
CA ILE A 164 -12.73 0.85 2.03
C ILE A 164 -13.61 1.99 2.56
N ASN A 165 -14.68 1.71 3.30
CA ASN A 165 -15.63 2.74 3.74
C ASN A 165 -14.97 3.93 4.48
N PRO A 166 -14.01 3.72 5.39
CA PRO A 166 -13.31 4.84 6.05
C PRO A 166 -12.39 5.64 5.12
N LEU A 167 -12.01 5.06 3.98
CA LEU A 167 -11.14 5.68 2.98
C LEU A 167 -11.94 6.38 1.88
N ARG A 168 -13.20 5.96 1.69
CA ARG A 168 -14.11 6.59 0.76
C ARG A 168 -14.49 7.98 1.27
N ARG A 169 -14.47 8.94 0.36
CA ARG A 169 -14.98 10.28 0.63
C ARG A 169 -16.47 10.27 0.42
N GLU A 170 -17.23 10.21 1.51
CA GLU A 170 -18.67 10.46 1.45
C GLU A 170 -18.87 11.99 1.32
N ILE A 171 -19.18 12.44 0.11
CA ILE A 171 -19.55 13.85 -0.13
C ILE A 171 -21.04 13.97 0.17
N LYS A 172 -21.36 14.55 1.32
CA LYS A 172 -22.74 14.83 1.74
C LYS A 172 -23.13 16.24 1.32
N PHE A 173 -23.82 16.35 0.20
CA PHE A 173 -24.39 17.63 -0.21
C PHE A 173 -25.58 17.99 0.69
N ARG A 174 -25.61 19.26 1.12
CA ARG A 174 -26.75 19.88 1.77
C ARG A 174 -27.87 20.05 0.74
N ILE A 175 -29.06 19.58 1.10
CA ILE A 175 -30.26 19.78 0.29
C ILE A 175 -30.92 21.08 0.74
N THR A 176 -31.28 21.94 -0.20
CA THR A 176 -32.11 23.11 0.07
C THR A 176 -33.58 22.73 0.00
N VAL A 177 -34.35 23.13 1.01
CA VAL A 177 -35.81 22.96 1.03
C VAL A 177 -36.44 24.34 0.80
N GLY A 178 -37.23 24.46 -0.28
CA GLY A 178 -37.84 25.73 -0.66
C GLY A 178 -37.05 26.47 -1.74
N ASP A 179 -36.82 27.78 -1.55
CA ASP A 179 -36.05 28.59 -2.49
C ASP A 179 -34.55 28.30 -2.37
N ILE A 180 -33.88 28.17 -3.52
CA ILE A 180 -32.43 27.95 -3.58
C ILE A 180 -31.73 29.14 -2.93
N THR A 181 -30.97 28.88 -1.87
CA THR A 181 -30.19 29.91 -1.18
C THR A 181 -28.73 29.87 -1.62
N MET A 182 -28.11 31.04 -1.79
CA MET A 182 -26.69 31.11 -2.13
C MET A 182 -25.80 30.49 -1.04
N SER A 183 -26.25 30.51 0.22
CA SER A 183 -25.54 29.85 1.32
C SER A 183 -25.43 28.34 1.14
N ASP A 184 -26.48 27.67 0.63
CA ASP A 184 -26.44 26.23 0.39
C ASP A 184 -25.60 25.90 -0.85
N VAL A 185 -25.68 26.76 -1.87
CA VAL A 185 -24.82 26.70 -3.06
C VAL A 185 -23.35 26.70 -2.64
N LEU A 186 -22.95 27.69 -1.86
CA LEU A 186 -21.58 27.84 -1.38
C LEU A 186 -21.16 26.70 -0.44
N ALA A 187 -22.03 26.25 0.47
CA ALA A 187 -21.74 25.13 1.38
C ALA A 187 -21.46 23.82 0.63
N ASN A 188 -22.20 23.55 -0.45
CA ASN A 188 -21.98 22.36 -1.28
C ASN A 188 -20.74 22.47 -2.16
N ILE A 189 -20.44 23.67 -2.69
CA ILE A 189 -19.17 23.93 -3.37
C ILE A 189 -18.02 23.69 -2.38
N GLU A 190 -18.09 24.25 -1.18
CA GLU A 190 -17.07 24.02 -0.16
C GLU A 190 -16.94 22.52 0.16
N THR A 191 -18.06 21.82 0.35
CA THR A 191 -18.06 20.38 0.66
C THR A 191 -17.42 19.53 -0.45
N GLY A 192 -17.72 19.83 -1.72
CA GLY A 192 -17.15 19.12 -2.86
C GLY A 192 -15.68 19.43 -3.11
N PHE A 193 -15.20 20.61 -2.69
CA PHE A 193 -13.87 21.12 -3.02
C PHE A 193 -12.95 21.38 -1.81
N LYS A 194 -13.37 21.03 -0.58
CA LYS A 194 -12.61 21.30 0.67
C LYS A 194 -11.16 20.77 0.66
N ASP A 195 -10.94 19.65 -0.02
CA ASP A 195 -9.62 18.99 -0.09
C ASP A 195 -8.82 19.39 -1.34
N VAL A 196 -9.40 20.23 -2.21
CA VAL A 196 -8.72 20.75 -3.38
C VAL A 196 -7.97 22.00 -2.95
N GLY A 197 -6.65 21.86 -2.76
CA GLY A 197 -5.79 22.98 -2.41
C GLY A 197 -5.90 24.12 -3.44
N PRO A 198 -5.62 25.38 -3.05
CA PRO A 198 -5.67 26.51 -3.96
C PRO A 198 -4.73 26.24 -5.14
N GLY A 199 -5.30 26.10 -6.33
CA GLY A 199 -4.50 25.97 -7.55
C GLY A 199 -3.64 27.22 -7.73
N HIS A 200 -2.45 27.06 -8.32
CA HIS A 200 -1.55 28.19 -8.61
C HIS A 200 -2.10 29.18 -9.65
N TYR A 201 -3.26 28.89 -10.26
CA TYR A 201 -3.82 29.68 -11.35
C TYR A 201 -5.25 30.13 -11.03
N LYS A 202 -5.56 31.39 -11.37
CA LYS A 202 -6.94 31.87 -11.42
C LYS A 202 -7.71 31.00 -12.42
N THR A 203 -8.83 30.44 -11.99
CA THR A 203 -9.67 29.59 -12.84
C THR A 203 -11.02 30.26 -13.01
N GLY A 204 -11.45 30.43 -14.26
CA GLY A 204 -12.81 30.83 -14.60
C GLY A 204 -13.76 29.71 -14.20
N ILE A 205 -14.82 30.08 -13.50
CA ILE A 205 -15.79 29.13 -12.96
C ILE A 205 -17.11 29.34 -13.71
N THR A 206 -17.60 28.29 -14.36
CA THR A 206 -18.97 28.27 -14.88
C THR A 206 -19.84 27.51 -13.90
N LEU A 207 -20.90 28.17 -13.43
CA LEU A 207 -21.98 27.56 -12.67
C LEU A 207 -23.11 27.26 -13.64
N SER A 208 -23.45 25.99 -13.80
CA SER A 208 -24.57 25.56 -14.64
C SER A 208 -25.66 24.98 -13.76
N PHE A 209 -26.92 25.19 -14.17
CA PHE A 209 -28.11 24.69 -13.49
C PHE A 209 -28.85 23.75 -14.44
N ASP A 210 -29.35 22.64 -13.90
CA ASP A 210 -30.18 21.70 -14.62
C ASP A 210 -31.20 21.05 -13.66
N GLU A 211 -32.23 20.44 -14.22
CA GLU A 211 -33.25 19.70 -13.48
C GLU A 211 -33.01 18.20 -13.62
N LEU A 212 -32.88 17.52 -12.48
CA LEU A 212 -32.71 16.07 -12.42
C LEU A 212 -34.01 15.42 -11.96
N ALA A 213 -34.56 14.50 -12.75
CA ALA A 213 -35.69 13.69 -12.31
C ALA A 213 -35.33 12.87 -11.06
N ILE A 214 -36.18 12.91 -10.03
CA ILE A 214 -35.99 12.22 -8.75
C ILE A 214 -37.17 11.29 -8.43
N GLU A 215 -36.92 10.32 -7.55
CA GLU A 215 -37.99 9.51 -6.97
C GLU A 215 -38.96 10.40 -6.17
N GLN A 216 -40.26 10.32 -6.48
CA GLN A 216 -41.31 11.06 -5.80
C GLN A 216 -41.51 10.56 -4.36
N ARG A 217 -40.65 11.03 -3.44
CA ARG A 217 -40.66 10.60 -2.05
C ARG A 217 -40.30 11.73 -1.09
N LEU A 218 -41.06 11.82 0.00
CA LEU A 218 -40.74 12.69 1.13
C LEU A 218 -39.60 12.09 1.96
N ARG A 219 -38.63 12.93 2.34
CA ARG A 219 -37.54 12.55 3.23
C ARG A 219 -37.35 13.60 4.30
N TRP A 220 -37.22 13.16 5.55
CA TRP A 220 -36.81 14.02 6.64
C TRP A 220 -35.28 14.16 6.63
N LEU A 221 -34.81 15.40 6.70
CA LEU A 221 -33.41 15.78 6.74
C LEU A 221 -33.07 16.11 8.19
N ALA A 222 -32.47 15.15 8.90
CA ALA A 222 -32.13 15.34 10.31
C ALA A 222 -31.18 16.52 10.56
N ASP A 223 -30.32 16.87 9.60
CA ASP A 223 -29.34 17.96 9.75
C ASP A 223 -29.97 19.36 9.80
N THR A 224 -31.10 19.56 9.12
CA THR A 224 -31.84 20.84 9.10
C THR A 224 -33.20 20.75 9.78
N ASP A 225 -33.55 19.57 10.30
CA ASP A 225 -34.86 19.21 10.79
C ASP A 225 -36.01 19.51 9.81
N GLN A 226 -35.79 19.37 8.50
CA GLN A 226 -36.78 19.73 7.48
C GLN A 226 -37.28 18.53 6.69
N ILE A 227 -38.51 18.63 6.15
CA ILE A 227 -39.07 17.65 5.22
C ILE A 227 -38.79 18.09 3.78
N ALA A 228 -37.94 17.33 3.10
CA ALA A 228 -37.64 17.49 1.68
C ALA A 228 -38.54 16.62 0.79
N GLY A 229 -38.50 16.89 -0.52
CA GLY A 229 -39.26 16.14 -1.53
C GLY A 229 -40.64 16.74 -1.87
N LEU A 230 -40.86 18.01 -1.57
CA LEU A 230 -42.06 18.76 -1.99
C LEU A 230 -41.72 19.77 -3.09
N CYS A 231 -42.67 20.04 -3.98
CA CYS A 231 -42.51 21.05 -5.02
C CYS A 231 -42.49 22.49 -4.45
N HIS A 232 -42.13 23.46 -5.28
CA HIS A 232 -42.02 24.88 -4.89
C HIS A 232 -43.31 25.50 -4.32
N HIS A 233 -44.50 24.94 -4.60
CA HIS A 233 -45.77 25.40 -4.02
C HIS A 233 -45.90 25.13 -2.51
N ALA A 234 -45.00 24.32 -1.93
CA ALA A 234 -45.00 24.01 -0.50
C ALA A 234 -44.81 25.24 0.40
N LYS A 235 -44.43 26.39 -0.16
CA LYS A 235 -44.39 27.70 0.54
C LYS A 235 -45.71 28.05 1.24
N ILE A 236 -46.85 27.55 0.74
CA ILE A 236 -48.16 27.77 1.36
C ILE A 236 -48.29 27.15 2.75
N LEU A 237 -47.43 26.18 3.09
CA LEU A 237 -47.46 25.47 4.37
C LEU A 237 -46.79 26.26 5.51
N GLY A 238 -46.13 27.39 5.20
CA GLY A 238 -45.49 28.27 6.16
C GLY A 238 -44.15 27.74 6.68
N SER A 239 -44.13 26.54 7.26
CA SER A 239 -42.92 25.84 7.71
C SER A 239 -42.91 24.39 7.22
N LEU A 240 -41.69 23.89 6.97
CA LEU A 240 -41.41 22.49 6.65
C LEU A 240 -40.47 21.85 7.69
N GLU A 241 -40.23 22.55 8.80
CA GLU A 241 -39.49 22.01 9.94
C GLU A 241 -40.35 20.95 10.64
N MET A 242 -39.77 19.82 10.99
CA MET A 242 -40.49 18.72 11.63
C MET A 242 -40.96 19.14 13.03
N GLY A 243 -40.08 19.79 13.81
CA GLY A 243 -40.40 20.23 15.16
C GLY A 243 -40.63 19.07 16.14
N GLU A 244 -41.35 19.34 17.23
CA GLU A 244 -41.62 18.35 18.28
C GLU A 244 -42.92 17.55 18.05
N ASP A 245 -43.76 17.98 17.10
CA ASP A 245 -45.08 17.40 16.87
C ASP A 245 -45.27 16.87 15.42
N MET A 246 -46.38 16.17 15.20
CA MET A 246 -46.73 15.61 13.89
C MET A 246 -47.68 16.53 13.10
N GLU A 247 -47.86 17.79 13.51
CA GLU A 247 -48.78 18.71 12.86
C GLU A 247 -48.30 19.06 11.45
N VAL A 248 -47.00 19.29 11.28
CA VAL A 248 -46.39 19.60 9.97
C VAL A 248 -46.57 18.43 8.99
N VAL A 249 -46.31 17.19 9.43
CA VAL A 249 -46.53 16.00 8.60
C VAL A 249 -48.01 15.85 8.22
N SER A 250 -48.92 16.10 9.17
CA SER A 250 -50.36 16.05 8.93
C SER A 250 -50.83 17.15 7.98
N GLY A 251 -50.23 18.35 8.07
CA GLY A 251 -50.43 19.48 7.18
C GLY A 251 -49.99 19.16 5.75
N ILE A 252 -48.77 18.64 5.59
CA ILE A 252 -48.23 18.18 4.31
C ILE A 252 -49.13 17.11 3.70
N ALA A 253 -49.49 16.07 4.46
CA ALA A 253 -50.34 14.99 3.97
C ALA A 253 -51.72 15.49 3.52
N ARG A 254 -52.28 16.49 4.22
CA ARG A 254 -53.55 17.13 3.86
C ARG A 254 -53.42 17.97 2.59
N ALA A 255 -52.35 18.75 2.46
CA ALA A 255 -52.10 19.58 1.29
C ALA A 255 -51.90 18.74 0.03
N VAL A 256 -51.09 17.68 0.13
CA VAL A 256 -50.81 16.75 -0.99
C VAL A 256 -52.06 15.98 -1.41
N ARG A 257 -52.88 15.49 -0.46
CA ARG A 257 -54.04 14.64 -0.80
C ARG A 257 -55.32 15.41 -1.12
N LYS A 258 -55.63 16.44 -0.34
CA LYS A 258 -56.94 17.10 -0.36
C LYS A 258 -56.93 18.38 -1.19
N MET A 259 -55.91 19.21 -1.03
CA MET A 259 -55.85 20.52 -1.68
C MET A 259 -55.34 20.42 -3.12
N LYS A 260 -54.47 19.43 -3.41
CA LYS A 260 -53.81 19.28 -4.72
C LYS A 260 -52.96 20.49 -5.15
N ASP A 261 -52.73 21.44 -4.25
CA ASP A 261 -51.89 22.62 -4.49
C ASP A 261 -50.40 22.30 -4.28
N VAL A 262 -50.09 21.28 -3.47
CA VAL A 262 -48.72 20.84 -3.19
C VAL A 262 -48.51 19.43 -3.74
N HIS A 263 -47.46 19.27 -4.53
CA HIS A 263 -47.06 17.99 -5.11
C HIS A 263 -45.79 17.46 -4.47
N VAL A 264 -45.64 16.14 -4.48
CA VAL A 264 -44.35 15.50 -4.22
C VAL A 264 -43.42 15.83 -5.40
N ALA A 265 -42.22 16.33 -5.10
CA ALA A 265 -41.26 16.72 -6.11
C ALA A 265 -40.87 15.50 -6.97
N HIS A 266 -40.83 15.72 -8.28
CA HIS A 266 -40.37 14.75 -9.28
C HIS A 266 -39.07 15.18 -9.95
N GLU A 267 -38.62 16.40 -9.66
CA GLU A 267 -37.39 17.01 -10.16
C GLU A 267 -36.66 17.67 -8.98
N ALA A 268 -35.34 17.69 -9.05
CA ALA A 268 -34.45 18.45 -8.18
C ALA A 268 -33.54 19.31 -9.04
N THR A 269 -33.42 20.60 -8.71
CA THR A 269 -32.44 21.47 -9.35
C THR A 269 -31.05 21.10 -8.84
N VAL A 270 -30.17 20.70 -9.76
CA VAL A 270 -28.76 20.42 -9.48
C VAL A 270 -27.93 21.51 -10.14
N TYR A 271 -26.91 21.99 -9.43
CA TYR A 271 -25.90 22.85 -10.02
C TYR A 271 -24.55 22.15 -10.01
N TRP A 272 -23.81 22.30 -11.10
CA TRP A 272 -22.44 21.82 -11.18
C TRP A 272 -21.48 22.95 -11.48
N LYS A 273 -20.27 22.79 -10.93
CA LYS A 273 -19.14 23.66 -11.20
C LYS A 273 -18.30 23.06 -12.32
N TYR A 274 -18.17 23.78 -13.42
CA TYR A 274 -17.27 23.39 -14.51
C TYR A 274 -16.09 24.35 -14.61
N ASN A 275 -14.87 23.80 -14.60
CA ASN A 275 -13.66 24.58 -14.87
C ASN A 275 -13.44 24.66 -16.37
N ILE A 276 -14.13 25.62 -17.00
CA ILE A 276 -14.08 25.78 -18.45
C ILE A 276 -12.67 26.11 -18.94
N LEU A 277 -11.88 26.85 -18.16
CA LEU A 277 -10.50 27.19 -18.54
C LEU A 277 -9.61 25.95 -18.57
N GLN A 278 -9.70 25.07 -17.57
CA GLN A 278 -8.94 23.81 -17.58
C GLN A 278 -9.39 22.87 -18.70
N HIS A 279 -10.69 22.85 -19.03
CA HIS A 279 -11.18 22.11 -20.18
C HIS A 279 -10.61 22.66 -21.49
N LEU A 280 -10.66 23.98 -21.68
CA LEU A 280 -10.11 24.64 -22.86
C LEU A 280 -8.61 24.37 -22.99
N GLU A 281 -7.84 24.46 -21.91
CA GLU A 281 -6.41 24.12 -21.91
C GLU A 281 -6.14 22.68 -22.35
N LYS A 282 -6.89 21.71 -21.80
CA LYS A 282 -6.62 20.27 -22.03
C LYS A 282 -7.21 19.73 -23.33
N ARG A 283 -8.38 20.22 -23.73
CA ARG A 283 -9.17 19.69 -24.86
C ARG A 283 -9.15 20.61 -26.08
N HIS A 284 -8.85 21.89 -25.89
CA HIS A 284 -8.81 22.90 -26.95
C HIS A 284 -7.55 23.79 -26.86
N PRO A 285 -6.33 23.19 -26.88
CA PRO A 285 -5.09 23.91 -26.60
C PRO A 285 -4.80 25.05 -27.59
N SER A 286 -5.28 24.96 -28.84
CA SER A 286 -5.17 26.04 -29.83
C SER A 286 -5.96 27.28 -29.42
N VAL A 287 -7.22 27.11 -29.01
CA VAL A 287 -8.10 28.19 -28.51
C VAL A 287 -7.52 28.81 -27.24
N TRP A 288 -6.98 27.98 -26.35
CA TRP A 288 -6.35 28.44 -25.11
C TRP A 288 -5.11 29.30 -25.37
N GLN A 289 -4.22 28.85 -26.26
CA GLN A 289 -2.95 29.54 -26.54
C GLN A 289 -3.12 30.83 -27.34
N GLU A 290 -4.01 30.84 -28.34
CA GLU A 290 -4.15 31.98 -29.25
C GLU A 290 -4.97 33.13 -28.67
N HIS A 291 -5.98 32.85 -27.84
CA HIS A 291 -6.96 33.87 -27.43
C HIS A 291 -6.99 34.20 -25.95
N ILE A 292 -6.62 33.26 -25.07
CA ILE A 292 -6.80 33.43 -23.62
C ILE A 292 -5.46 33.64 -22.91
N ARG A 293 -4.41 32.89 -23.27
CA ARG A 293 -3.11 33.00 -22.60
C ARG A 293 -2.34 34.28 -22.93
N GLN A 294 -2.54 34.84 -24.12
CA GLN A 294 -1.81 36.04 -24.58
C GLN A 294 -2.51 37.36 -24.25
N ASN A 295 -3.79 37.33 -23.86
CA ASN A 295 -4.58 38.51 -23.52
C ASN A 295 -5.34 38.24 -22.20
N GLU A 296 -4.75 38.62 -21.06
CA GLU A 296 -5.46 38.59 -19.77
C GLU A 296 -6.72 39.47 -19.78
N ASP A 297 -6.77 40.48 -20.65
CA ASP A 297 -7.90 41.39 -20.88
C ASP A 297 -8.85 40.94 -22.01
N SER A 298 -8.79 39.65 -22.40
CA SER A 298 -9.67 39.11 -23.44
C SER A 298 -11.16 39.39 -23.13
N PRO A 299 -11.95 39.92 -24.09
CA PRO A 299 -13.39 40.15 -23.95
C PRO A 299 -14.14 38.91 -23.43
N PHE A 300 -13.62 37.72 -23.76
CA PHE A 300 -14.18 36.45 -23.33
C PHE A 300 -14.15 36.26 -21.81
N LEU A 301 -13.08 36.70 -21.13
CA LEU A 301 -12.96 36.61 -19.67
C LEU A 301 -13.76 37.72 -18.96
N THR A 302 -13.84 38.91 -19.56
CA THR A 302 -14.64 40.03 -19.02
C THR A 302 -16.16 39.83 -19.19
N THR A 303 -16.61 39.07 -20.20
CA THR A 303 -18.03 38.76 -20.40
C THR A 303 -18.58 37.73 -19.38
N ILE A 304 -17.69 36.99 -18.69
CA ILE A 304 -18.06 36.04 -17.62
C ILE A 304 -17.75 36.66 -16.26
N THR A 305 -18.15 37.92 -16.04
CA THR A 305 -18.10 38.54 -14.72
C THR A 305 -19.52 38.79 -14.23
N ILE A 306 -19.80 38.36 -13.00
CA ILE A 306 -21.04 38.70 -12.29
C ILE A 306 -20.93 40.19 -11.99
N SER A 307 -21.94 40.98 -12.38
CA SER A 307 -21.92 42.42 -12.13
C SER A 307 -21.95 42.71 -10.63
N CYS A 308 -21.40 43.85 -10.19
CA CYS A 308 -21.49 44.28 -8.79
C CYS A 308 -22.93 44.32 -8.26
N GLU A 309 -23.91 44.57 -9.14
CA GLU A 309 -25.33 44.57 -8.79
C GLU A 309 -25.87 43.16 -8.54
N GLU A 310 -25.49 42.20 -9.37
CA GLU A 310 -25.80 40.78 -9.18
C GLU A 310 -25.10 40.21 -7.94
N GLU A 311 -23.83 40.55 -7.69
CA GLU A 311 -23.12 40.15 -6.47
C GLU A 311 -23.86 40.62 -5.19
N ASN A 312 -24.36 41.86 -5.20
CA ASN A 312 -25.15 42.41 -4.10
C ASN A 312 -26.50 41.69 -3.95
N LYS A 313 -27.17 41.33 -5.06
CA LYS A 313 -28.41 40.55 -5.05
C LYS A 313 -28.21 39.10 -4.56
N LEU A 314 -27.04 38.53 -4.82
CA LEU A 314 -26.64 37.19 -4.37
C LEU A 314 -26.16 37.15 -2.91
N GLY A 315 -26.04 38.30 -2.24
CA GLY A 315 -25.66 38.39 -0.82
C GLY A 315 -24.19 38.02 -0.55
N VAL A 316 -23.30 38.18 -1.54
CA VAL A 316 -21.88 37.87 -1.36
C VAL A 316 -21.24 38.89 -0.42
N VAL A 317 -20.83 38.45 0.77
CA VAL A 317 -20.17 39.31 1.76
C VAL A 317 -18.76 39.67 1.26
N LYS A 318 -18.58 40.94 0.84
CA LYS A 318 -17.33 41.46 0.26
C LYS A 318 -16.08 41.11 1.06
N ASN A 319 -16.19 41.06 2.40
CA ASN A 319 -15.07 40.82 3.31
C ASN A 319 -14.53 39.36 3.30
N LYS A 320 -15.18 38.44 2.58
CA LYS A 320 -14.72 37.04 2.41
C LYS A 320 -14.14 36.75 1.03
N VAL A 321 -14.29 37.67 0.07
CA VAL A 321 -13.59 37.61 -1.21
C VAL A 321 -12.20 38.20 -0.96
N ALA A 322 -11.15 37.44 -1.23
CA ALA A 322 -9.80 37.92 -0.96
C ALA A 322 -9.51 39.15 -1.83
N ASP A 323 -9.36 40.32 -1.21
CA ASP A 323 -8.88 41.57 -1.84
C ASP A 323 -7.42 41.39 -2.29
N ASN A 324 -7.21 40.66 -3.38
CA ASN A 324 -5.90 40.15 -3.77
C ASN A 324 -5.42 40.66 -5.13
N LEU A 325 -5.83 41.85 -5.57
CA LEU A 325 -5.17 42.45 -6.73
C LEU A 325 -3.70 42.84 -6.40
N ALA A 326 -3.42 43.30 -5.18
CA ALA A 326 -2.07 43.68 -4.75
C ALA A 326 -1.17 42.48 -4.34
N SER A 327 -1.78 41.37 -3.89
CA SER A 327 -1.06 40.17 -3.45
C SER A 327 -0.47 39.36 -4.63
N VAL A 328 -1.13 39.36 -5.79
CA VAL A 328 -0.72 38.57 -6.96
C VAL A 328 0.59 39.09 -7.56
N THR A 329 0.76 40.41 -7.66
CA THR A 329 2.00 41.03 -8.16
C THR A 329 3.20 40.68 -7.28
N ALA A 330 3.01 40.55 -5.97
CA ALA A 330 4.08 40.17 -5.03
C ALA A 330 4.44 38.68 -5.11
N ILE A 331 3.49 37.80 -5.44
CA ILE A 331 3.73 36.34 -5.58
C ILE A 331 4.43 36.03 -6.91
N VAL A 332 4.01 36.66 -8.01
CA VAL A 332 4.62 36.49 -9.34
C VAL A 332 6.09 36.94 -9.33
N ASN A 333 6.39 38.10 -8.75
CA ASN A 333 7.76 38.61 -8.63
C ASN A 333 8.68 37.77 -7.72
N ARG A 334 8.11 36.90 -6.86
CA ARG A 334 8.87 36.00 -5.98
C ARG A 334 9.15 34.65 -6.63
N ALA A 335 8.35 34.23 -7.60
CA ALA A 335 8.54 33.00 -8.37
C ALA A 335 9.64 33.14 -9.43
N GLU A 336 9.81 34.32 -10.03
CA GLU A 336 10.82 34.57 -11.07
C GLU A 336 12.29 34.55 -10.56
N LYS A 337 12.51 34.61 -9.24
CA LYS A 337 13.86 34.70 -8.65
C LYS A 337 14.40 33.39 -8.05
N ARG A 338 13.72 32.25 -8.21
CA ARG A 338 14.27 30.96 -7.75
C ARG A 338 14.95 30.22 -8.90
N PRO A 339 16.27 29.98 -8.84
CA PRO A 339 16.92 29.06 -9.76
C PRO A 339 16.34 27.66 -9.58
N LEU A 340 16.23 26.90 -10.67
CA LEU A 340 15.90 25.47 -10.64
C LEU A 340 16.99 24.70 -9.87
N GLU A 341 16.78 24.52 -8.57
CA GLU A 341 17.49 23.49 -7.81
C GLU A 341 16.85 22.14 -8.10
N THR A 342 17.70 21.21 -8.53
CA THR A 342 17.40 19.82 -8.82
C THR A 342 16.80 19.12 -7.60
N LEU A 343 15.52 18.70 -7.73
CA LEU A 343 14.81 17.86 -6.77
C LEU A 343 15.51 16.50 -6.63
N ALA A 344 16.42 16.40 -5.67
CA ALA A 344 16.84 15.11 -5.12
C ALA A 344 15.65 14.49 -4.37
N THR A 345 15.38 13.22 -4.64
CA THR A 345 14.34 12.43 -3.98
C THR A 345 14.57 12.37 -2.47
N PRO A 346 13.56 12.67 -1.64
CA PRO A 346 13.68 12.49 -0.20
C PRO A 346 13.66 10.99 0.12
N THR A 347 14.83 10.46 0.44
CA THR A 347 14.97 9.16 1.08
C THR A 347 14.36 9.28 2.48
N GLN A 348 13.14 8.77 2.67
CA GLN A 348 12.55 8.65 4.01
C GLN A 348 13.30 7.60 4.80
N GLU A 349 14.25 8.06 5.60
CA GLU A 349 14.97 7.27 6.59
C GLU A 349 14.03 6.97 7.77
N ARG A 350 13.35 5.82 7.73
CA ARG A 350 12.56 5.32 8.87
C ARG A 350 13.52 4.86 9.97
N HIS A 351 13.74 5.71 10.97
CA HIS A 351 14.32 5.29 12.24
C HIS A 351 13.41 4.28 12.95
N ARG A 352 13.75 2.99 12.79
CA ARG A 352 13.14 1.89 13.54
C ARG A 352 13.79 1.82 14.93
N LYS A 353 13.18 2.45 15.95
CA LYS A 353 13.54 2.22 17.36
C LYS A 353 13.19 0.77 17.72
N SER A 354 14.20 -0.08 17.75
CA SER A 354 14.15 -1.43 18.31
C SER A 354 14.21 -1.34 19.84
N THR A 355 13.05 -1.33 20.50
CA THR A 355 12.95 -1.63 21.93
C THR A 355 12.95 -3.15 22.11
N LYS A 356 14.13 -3.67 22.47
CA LYS A 356 14.37 -5.05 22.87
C LYS A 356 13.80 -5.25 24.29
N LYS A 357 12.56 -5.70 24.41
CA LYS A 357 11.99 -6.17 25.68
C LYS A 357 12.14 -7.69 25.75
N SER A 358 13.15 -8.13 26.47
CA SER A 358 13.29 -9.51 26.93
C SER A 358 12.25 -9.76 28.01
N ASN A 359 11.24 -10.60 27.72
CA ASN A 359 10.47 -11.25 28.76
C ASN A 359 10.54 -12.76 28.53
N SER A 360 11.38 -13.40 29.34
CA SER A 360 11.33 -14.80 29.69
C SER A 360 10.05 -15.05 30.50
N GLY A 361 9.11 -15.81 29.94
CA GLY A 361 7.87 -16.19 30.59
C GLY A 361 7.56 -17.64 30.28
N VAL A 362 7.77 -18.46 31.29
CA VAL A 362 7.62 -19.91 31.42
C VAL A 362 6.29 -20.45 30.85
N ALA A 363 6.40 -21.61 30.21
CA ALA A 363 5.30 -22.43 29.72
C ALA A 363 4.41 -22.96 30.85
N THR A 364 3.09 -22.93 30.62
CA THR A 364 2.17 -23.90 31.22
C THR A 364 1.18 -24.31 30.13
N ASP A 365 1.26 -25.58 29.73
CA ASP A 365 0.28 -26.25 28.90
C ASP A 365 -0.99 -26.43 29.73
N HIS A 366 -2.09 -25.84 29.26
CA HIS A 366 -3.44 -26.23 29.69
C HIS A 366 -4.19 -26.72 28.46
N GLU A 367 -4.28 -28.05 28.34
CA GLU A 367 -5.30 -28.73 27.58
C GLU A 367 -6.67 -28.26 28.08
N ASN A 368 -7.49 -27.71 27.18
CA ASN A 368 -8.93 -27.63 27.38
C ASN A 368 -9.60 -28.19 26.13
N SER A 369 -10.12 -29.40 26.31
CA SER A 369 -11.22 -29.98 25.56
C SER A 369 -12.43 -29.04 25.59
N LEU A 370 -12.98 -28.70 24.42
CA LEU A 370 -14.37 -28.28 24.34
C LEU A 370 -15.05 -29.00 23.18
N ASP A 371 -16.02 -29.79 23.60
CA ASP A 371 -17.02 -30.50 22.84
C ASP A 371 -17.92 -29.59 22.00
N ASP A 372 -18.37 -30.16 20.89
CA ASP A 372 -19.71 -30.12 20.29
C ASP A 372 -20.74 -29.09 20.79
N ASN A 373 -21.25 -28.30 19.83
CA ASN A 373 -22.64 -27.85 19.65
C ASN A 373 -22.67 -27.04 18.33
N VAL A 374 -23.20 -27.49 17.19
CA VAL A 374 -24.61 -27.81 16.84
C VAL A 374 -25.59 -26.78 17.37
N PHE A 375 -26.07 -25.89 16.50
CA PHE A 375 -27.47 -25.44 16.26
C PHE A 375 -27.41 -24.43 15.09
N SER A 376 -28.04 -24.74 13.96
CA SER A 376 -29.37 -24.24 13.51
C SER A 376 -29.41 -22.73 13.23
#